data_AF-A0A8S3YF00-F1
#
_entry.id   AF-A0A8S3YF00-F1
#
_cell.length_a   1.000
_cell.length_b   1.000
_cell.length_c   1.000
_cell.angle_alpha   90.00
_cell.angle_beta   90.00
_cell.angle_gamma   90.00
#
_symmetry.space_group_name_H-M   'P 1'
#
loop_
_entity.id
_entity.type
_entity.pdbx_description
1 polymer ?
#
loop_
_entity_poly.entity_id
_entity_poly.type
_entity_poly.pdbx_seq_one_letter_code
_entity_poly.pdbx_strand_id
1 'polypeptide(L)'
;MHRLFAELEPSLTVTEQNLADRVRYILRSNIFDVAELERLRREAVPSSDENATAEDAAPQMVEQPANVDAAVNTPVVVDSNDDGTVAQELELEHMRSILEEAIVETRSTPLENRPRLPRIGLSKRNRAVVRALNPMLVTYLEASRDLCETDSILFGAALAVCRIIGAKVSTAGRATGHSSAIPAWRRRIQERIAKARALIGRLICFRSSNNRPRIVRTVRMAFAGTNVSLSQPDITQKLTERIDDLKQRIAA
;
A
#
# COMPACT_ATOMS: atom_id res chain seq x y z
N MET A 1 -17.77 -14.78 18.61
CA MET A 1 -17.10 -13.73 17.79
C MET A 1 -18.02 -13.25 16.67
N HIS A 2 -18.35 -14.06 15.66
CA HIS A 2 -19.21 -13.62 14.54
C HIS A 2 -20.65 -13.26 14.96
N ARG A 3 -21.28 -14.06 15.83
CA ARG A 3 -22.62 -13.78 16.37
C ARG A 3 -22.69 -12.44 17.13
N LEU A 4 -21.79 -12.25 18.09
CA LEU A 4 -21.68 -10.99 18.85
C LEU A 4 -21.42 -9.78 17.94
N PHE A 5 -20.59 -9.95 16.90
CA PHE A 5 -20.35 -8.88 15.93
C PHE A 5 -21.60 -8.54 15.11
N ALA A 6 -22.36 -9.54 14.68
CA ALA A 6 -23.62 -9.34 13.96
C ALA A 6 -24.72 -8.71 14.83
N GLU A 7 -24.70 -8.96 16.14
CA GLU A 7 -25.60 -8.34 17.12
C GLU A 7 -25.25 -6.87 17.38
N LEU A 8 -23.95 -6.55 17.48
CA LEU A 8 -23.48 -5.18 17.71
C LEU A 8 -23.53 -4.31 16.45
N GLU A 9 -23.27 -4.88 15.28
CA GLU A 9 -23.23 -4.16 14.00
C GLU A 9 -24.02 -4.89 12.91
N PRO A 10 -25.37 -4.87 12.98
CA PRO A 10 -26.23 -5.57 12.02
C PRO A 10 -26.20 -4.96 10.61
N SER A 11 -25.67 -3.74 10.47
CA SER A 11 -25.51 -3.06 9.18
C SER A 11 -24.44 -3.68 8.27
N LEU A 12 -23.49 -4.42 8.86
CA LEU A 12 -22.33 -4.98 8.16
C LEU A 12 -22.49 -6.49 7.95
N THR A 13 -22.81 -6.89 6.72
CA THR A 13 -22.83 -8.31 6.34
C THR A 13 -21.40 -8.84 6.15
N VAL A 14 -20.81 -9.38 7.20
CA VAL A 14 -19.46 -9.98 7.19
C VAL A 14 -19.56 -11.49 7.39
N THR A 15 -18.76 -12.28 6.67
CA THR A 15 -18.67 -13.73 6.91
C THR A 15 -17.74 -14.03 8.09
N GLU A 16 -17.96 -15.15 8.79
CA GLU A 16 -17.15 -15.55 9.94
C GLU A 16 -15.65 -15.63 9.61
N GLN A 17 -15.31 -16.18 8.44
CA GLN A 17 -13.95 -16.28 7.96
C GLN A 17 -13.31 -14.91 7.70
N ASN A 18 -14.05 -13.96 7.11
CA ASN A 18 -13.56 -12.61 6.87
C ASN A 18 -13.27 -11.87 8.18
N LEU A 19 -14.14 -12.04 9.19
CA LEU A 19 -13.94 -11.46 10.51
C LEU A 19 -12.68 -12.03 11.17
N ALA A 20 -12.50 -13.35 11.15
CA ALA A 20 -11.32 -14.00 11.72
C ALA A 20 -10.01 -13.53 11.05
N ASP A 21 -10.00 -13.39 9.73
CA ASP A 21 -8.82 -12.93 8.99
C ASP A 21 -8.47 -11.47 9.29
N ARG A 22 -9.49 -10.60 9.46
CA ARG A 22 -9.27 -9.20 9.89
C ARG A 22 -8.69 -9.14 11.30
N VAL A 23 -9.18 -9.95 12.24
CA VAL A 23 -8.61 -10.01 13.60
C VAL A 23 -7.15 -10.45 13.56
N ARG A 24 -6.84 -11.52 12.82
CA ARG A 24 -5.45 -11.99 12.66
C ARG A 24 -4.55 -10.93 12.03
N TYR A 25 -5.06 -10.19 11.05
CA TYR A 25 -4.33 -9.10 10.42
C TYR A 25 -4.04 -7.98 11.43
N ILE A 26 -5.03 -7.54 12.21
CA ILE A 26 -4.85 -6.50 13.24
C ILE A 26 -3.80 -6.93 14.26
N LEU A 27 -3.87 -8.17 14.75
CA LEU A 27 -2.90 -8.69 15.72
C LEU A 27 -1.49 -8.83 15.15
N ARG A 28 -1.35 -9.20 13.87
CA ARG A 28 -0.03 -9.37 13.22
C ARG A 28 0.59 -8.06 12.76
N SER A 29 -0.22 -7.08 12.38
CA SER A 29 0.23 -5.84 11.74
C SER A 29 0.84 -4.83 12.70
N ASN A 30 0.74 -5.05 14.02
CA ASN A 30 1.26 -4.17 15.07
C ASN A 30 0.86 -2.69 14.88
N ILE A 31 -0.35 -2.47 14.33
CA ILE A 31 -0.93 -1.14 14.07
C ILE A 31 -1.27 -0.45 15.39
N PHE A 32 -1.63 -1.24 16.41
CA PHE A 32 -1.91 -0.79 17.77
C PHE A 32 -0.83 -1.32 18.70
N ASP A 33 -0.33 -0.47 19.59
CA ASP A 33 0.56 -0.91 20.67
C ASP A 33 -0.21 -1.78 21.69
N VAL A 34 0.49 -2.61 22.45
CA VAL A 34 -0.13 -3.53 23.43
C VAL A 34 -0.95 -2.74 24.46
N ALA A 35 -0.46 -1.57 24.88
CA ALA A 35 -1.17 -0.68 25.79
C ALA A 35 -2.45 -0.08 25.16
N GLU A 36 -2.45 0.18 23.85
CA GLU A 36 -3.62 0.68 23.13
C GLU A 36 -4.68 -0.41 22.93
N LEU A 37 -4.25 -1.64 22.65
CA LEU A 37 -5.15 -2.79 22.59
C LEU A 37 -5.81 -3.07 23.94
N GLU A 38 -5.07 -2.98 25.04
CA GLU A 38 -5.62 -3.12 26.40
C GLU A 38 -6.56 -1.98 26.78
N ARG A 39 -6.32 -0.76 26.28
CA ARG A 39 -7.26 0.35 26.44
C ARG A 39 -8.56 0.08 25.68
N LEU A 40 -8.47 -0.33 24.41
CA LEU A 40 -9.62 -0.66 23.57
C LEU A 40 -10.43 -1.84 24.12
N ARG A 41 -9.75 -2.85 24.70
CA ARG A 41 -10.43 -3.97 25.39
C ARG A 41 -11.25 -3.50 26.58
N ARG A 42 -10.69 -2.59 27.38
CA ARG A 42 -11.42 -1.99 28.52
C ARG A 42 -12.58 -1.12 28.08
N GLU A 43 -12.46 -0.43 26.96
CA GLU A 43 -13.52 0.43 26.41
C GLU A 43 -14.65 -0.38 25.74
N ALA A 44 -14.31 -1.51 25.11
CA ALA A 44 -15.27 -2.38 24.43
C ALA A 44 -16.09 -3.27 25.38
N VAL A 45 -15.67 -3.42 26.64
CA VAL A 45 -16.49 -4.01 27.70
C VAL A 45 -17.29 -2.87 28.33
N PRO A 46 -18.61 -2.76 28.07
CA PRO A 46 -19.42 -1.80 28.80
C PRO A 46 -19.34 -2.14 30.29
N SER A 47 -19.09 -1.13 31.11
CA SER A 47 -19.18 -1.19 32.56
C SER A 47 -20.60 -1.62 32.96
N SER A 48 -20.80 -2.93 33.07
CA SER A 48 -21.90 -3.51 33.83
C SER A 48 -21.55 -3.38 35.30
N ASP A 49 -21.95 -2.27 35.90
CA ASP A 49 -22.06 -2.18 37.34
C ASP A 49 -23.50 -2.49 37.79
N GLU A 50 -23.54 -3.36 38.80
CA GLU A 50 -24.60 -3.62 39.79
C GLU A 50 -25.59 -4.81 39.62
N ASN A 51 -25.28 -5.84 40.42
CA ASN A 51 -26.14 -6.70 41.25
C ASN A 51 -26.34 -8.20 40.92
N ALA A 52 -25.51 -9.00 41.61
CA ALA A 52 -25.83 -10.14 42.49
C ALA A 52 -26.52 -11.40 41.91
N THR A 53 -25.90 -12.57 42.04
CA THR A 53 -26.08 -13.52 43.17
C THR A 53 -25.09 -14.70 43.04
N ALA A 54 -24.70 -15.24 44.19
CA ALA A 54 -23.69 -16.25 44.47
C ALA A 54 -23.92 -17.66 43.88
N GLU A 55 -22.87 -18.50 44.03
CA GLU A 55 -22.75 -19.98 43.93
C GLU A 55 -21.81 -20.42 42.78
N ASP A 56 -20.80 -21.28 42.91
CA ASP A 56 -20.15 -22.03 44.00
C ASP A 56 -18.86 -22.66 43.37
N ALA A 57 -17.97 -23.19 44.21
CA ALA A 57 -16.82 -24.07 43.92
C ALA A 57 -15.45 -23.41 43.61
N ALA A 58 -14.72 -23.16 44.70
CA ALA A 58 -13.25 -23.11 44.81
C ALA A 58 -12.63 -24.54 44.66
N PRO A 59 -11.30 -24.81 44.82
CA PRO A 59 -10.25 -23.91 45.32
C PRO A 59 -8.80 -24.06 44.76
N GLN A 60 -7.91 -23.18 45.27
CA GLN A 60 -6.51 -23.45 45.71
C GLN A 60 -5.37 -23.37 44.64
N MET A 61 -4.18 -22.73 44.82
CA MET A 61 -3.38 -22.22 45.95
C MET A 61 -2.43 -21.07 45.49
N VAL A 62 -2.27 -19.98 46.26
CA VAL A 62 -1.08 -19.58 47.10
C VAL A 62 0.16 -19.22 46.23
N GLU A 63 0.76 -18.02 46.23
CA GLU A 63 1.33 -17.32 47.38
C GLU A 63 1.65 -15.84 47.05
N GLN A 64 1.31 -14.95 47.98
CA GLN A 64 1.83 -13.58 48.13
C GLN A 64 2.78 -13.60 49.35
N PRO A 65 3.72 -12.66 49.49
CA PRO A 65 3.49 -11.59 50.47
C PRO A 65 3.94 -10.23 49.91
N ALA A 66 3.17 -9.15 49.99
CA ALA A 66 2.61 -8.41 51.14
C ALA A 66 3.52 -7.29 51.66
N ASN A 67 3.00 -6.05 51.52
CA ASN A 67 3.20 -4.85 52.34
C ASN A 67 4.58 -4.13 52.27
N VAL A 68 4.68 -2.80 52.34
CA VAL A 68 3.87 -1.79 53.06
C VAL A 68 4.04 -0.39 52.44
N ASP A 69 3.07 0.49 52.69
CA ASP A 69 3.09 1.95 52.54
C ASP A 69 4.42 2.65 52.88
N ALA A 70 4.76 3.69 52.11
CA ALA A 70 5.33 4.94 52.65
C ALA A 70 5.36 6.05 51.59
N ALA A 71 4.64 7.13 51.87
CA ALA A 71 4.91 8.44 51.28
C ALA A 71 6.26 8.95 51.78
N VAL A 72 7.24 9.19 50.90
CA VAL A 72 8.35 10.13 51.11
C VAL A 72 8.83 10.68 49.76
N ASN A 73 8.81 12.00 49.68
CA ASN A 73 9.68 12.93 48.94
C ASN A 73 10.67 12.38 47.89
N THR A 74 10.64 13.08 46.76
CA THR A 74 11.70 13.29 45.77
C THR A 74 13.13 13.08 46.28
N PRO A 75 14.00 12.52 45.43
CA PRO A 75 15.13 13.31 45.00
C PRO A 75 15.14 13.47 43.48
N VAL A 76 15.25 14.74 43.11
CA VAL A 76 15.86 15.24 41.89
C VAL A 76 17.14 14.42 41.60
N VAL A 77 17.10 13.58 40.58
CA VAL A 77 18.31 13.11 39.90
C VAL A 77 18.42 13.94 38.63
N VAL A 78 18.96 15.15 38.79
CA VAL A 78 19.63 15.84 37.69
C VAL A 78 20.91 15.05 37.48
N ASP A 79 20.82 14.05 36.60
CA ASP A 79 22.01 13.47 36.02
C ASP A 79 22.51 14.48 34.99
N SER A 80 23.51 15.26 35.42
CA SER A 80 24.20 16.26 34.62
C SER A 80 24.99 15.58 33.50
N ASN A 81 24.31 15.20 32.42
CA ASN A 81 24.93 14.99 31.12
C ASN A 81 24.63 16.21 30.24
N ASP A 82 25.24 17.34 30.62
CA ASP A 82 25.13 18.66 29.98
C ASP A 82 25.57 18.65 28.50
N ASP A 83 26.37 17.66 28.09
CA ASP A 83 26.87 17.50 26.72
C ASP A 83 25.82 16.92 25.74
N GLY A 84 24.86 16.13 26.25
CA GLY A 84 23.81 15.51 25.42
C GLY A 84 22.67 16.47 25.06
N THR A 85 22.35 17.39 25.97
CA THR A 85 21.30 18.41 25.79
C THR A 85 21.69 19.44 24.74
N VAL A 86 22.93 19.92 24.75
CA VAL A 86 23.42 20.91 23.78
C VAL A 86 23.45 20.31 22.37
N ALA A 87 23.89 19.06 22.22
CA ALA A 87 23.89 18.37 20.92
C ALA A 87 22.48 18.16 20.36
N GLN A 88 21.51 17.82 21.22
CA GLN A 88 20.12 17.63 20.83
C GLN A 88 19.43 18.95 20.46
N GLU A 89 19.74 20.04 21.17
CA GLU A 89 19.23 21.37 20.88
C GLU A 89 19.80 21.91 19.55
N LEU A 90 21.09 21.70 19.30
CA LEU A 90 21.73 22.01 18.02
C LEU A 90 21.10 21.22 16.85
N GLU A 91 20.77 19.94 17.06
CA GLU A 91 20.08 19.13 16.04
C GLU A 91 18.65 19.64 15.78
N LEU A 92 17.92 20.05 16.82
CA LEU A 92 16.59 20.66 16.68
C LEU A 92 16.65 22.00 15.94
N GLU A 93 17.62 22.84 16.25
CA GLU A 93 17.82 24.12 15.57
C GLU A 93 18.17 23.92 14.10
N HIS A 94 19.03 22.94 13.82
CA HIS A 94 19.37 22.58 12.44
C HIS A 94 18.13 22.12 11.66
N MET A 95 17.27 21.29 12.26
CA MET A 95 16.00 20.87 11.64
C MET A 95 15.05 22.05 11.41
N ARG A 96 14.99 23.01 12.34
CA ARG A 96 14.19 24.23 12.19
C ARG A 96 14.68 25.09 11.04
N SER A 97 15.99 25.31 10.93
CA SER A 97 16.59 26.06 9.84
C SER A 97 16.27 25.45 8.47
N ILE A 98 16.37 24.13 8.32
CA ILE A 98 16.00 23.43 7.07
C ILE A 98 14.50 23.58 6.76
N LEU A 99 13.65 23.55 7.79
CA LEU A 99 12.21 23.74 7.62
C LEU A 99 11.90 25.15 7.09
N GLU A 100 12.48 26.18 7.69
CA GLU A 100 12.27 27.57 7.26
C GLU A 100 12.74 27.81 5.83
N GLU A 101 13.92 27.31 5.48
CA GLU A 101 14.45 27.37 4.11
C GLU A 101 13.48 26.71 3.12
N ALA A 102 13.01 25.50 3.43
CA ALA A 102 12.09 24.76 2.56
C ALA A 102 10.72 25.46 2.40
N ILE A 103 10.22 26.10 3.46
CA ILE A 103 8.96 26.88 3.41
C ILE A 103 9.14 28.11 2.50
N VAL A 104 10.24 28.86 2.65
CA VAL A 104 10.53 30.04 1.83
C VAL A 104 10.69 29.67 0.35
N GLU A 105 11.40 28.59 0.06
CA GLU A 105 11.54 28.05 -1.29
C GLU A 105 10.21 27.63 -1.90
N THR A 106 9.35 26.98 -1.11
CA THR A 106 8.04 26.52 -1.60
C THR A 106 7.10 27.69 -1.88
N ARG A 107 7.17 28.77 -1.09
CA ARG A 107 6.39 30.00 -1.31
C ARG A 107 6.77 30.72 -2.60
N SER A 108 8.05 30.68 -2.97
CA SER A 108 8.55 31.30 -4.20
C SER A 108 8.39 30.40 -5.44
N THR A 109 8.00 29.13 -5.27
CA THR A 109 7.87 28.16 -6.36
C THR A 109 6.39 27.89 -6.69
N PRO A 110 5.91 28.18 -7.92
CA PRO A 110 4.54 27.89 -8.31
C PRO A 110 4.30 26.37 -8.34
N LEU A 111 3.05 25.95 -8.12
CA LEU A 111 2.65 24.54 -7.98
C LEU A 111 3.15 23.63 -9.10
N GLU A 112 3.16 24.11 -10.34
CA GLU A 112 3.58 23.36 -11.53
C GLU A 112 5.08 23.00 -11.52
N ASN A 113 5.90 23.81 -10.85
CA ASN A 113 7.34 23.66 -10.79
C ASN A 113 7.83 22.98 -9.52
N ARG A 114 6.92 22.62 -8.61
CA ARG A 114 7.30 21.95 -7.37
C ARG A 114 7.84 20.55 -7.64
N PRO A 115 8.95 20.15 -6.99
CA PRO A 115 9.54 18.84 -7.22
C PRO A 115 8.63 17.72 -6.68
N ARG A 116 8.70 16.53 -7.28
CA ARG A 116 7.98 15.38 -6.74
C ARG A 116 8.69 14.84 -5.51
N LEU A 117 7.96 14.74 -4.40
CA LEU A 117 8.47 14.17 -3.17
C LEU A 117 8.45 12.63 -3.26
N PRO A 118 9.58 11.95 -2.95
CA PRO A 118 9.62 10.50 -2.91
C PRO A 118 8.81 9.97 -1.73
N ARG A 119 8.33 8.72 -1.86
CA ARG A 119 7.74 8.01 -0.72
C ARG A 119 8.81 7.66 0.30
N ILE A 120 8.65 8.14 1.53
CA ILE A 120 9.54 7.85 2.65
C ILE A 120 9.07 6.56 3.34
N GLY A 121 9.98 5.63 3.62
CA GLY A 121 9.69 4.43 4.39
C GLY A 121 9.47 4.73 5.88
N LEU A 122 8.67 3.92 6.57
CA LEU A 122 8.34 4.08 7.99
C LEU A 122 9.42 3.51 8.93
N SER A 123 10.68 3.92 8.76
CA SER A 123 11.77 3.52 9.67
C SER A 123 11.68 4.27 11.02
N LYS A 124 12.27 3.72 12.08
CA LYS A 124 12.31 4.38 13.41
C LYS A 124 12.93 5.79 13.31
N ARG A 125 14.02 5.93 12.55
CA ARG A 125 14.69 7.22 12.29
C ARG A 125 13.78 8.20 11.58
N ASN A 126 13.11 7.78 10.49
CA ASN A 126 12.24 8.66 9.72
C ASN A 126 11.06 9.15 10.55
N ARG A 127 10.47 8.27 11.39
CA ARG A 127 9.43 8.68 12.33
C ARG A 127 9.94 9.65 13.39
N ALA A 128 11.17 9.50 13.87
CA ALA A 128 11.74 10.42 14.85
C ALA A 128 11.86 11.83 14.27
N VAL A 129 12.37 11.96 13.03
CA VAL A 129 12.44 13.24 12.31
C VAL A 129 11.04 13.88 12.15
N VAL A 130 10.05 13.10 11.70
CA VAL A 130 8.67 13.60 11.56
C VAL A 130 8.10 14.05 12.90
N ARG A 131 8.32 13.28 13.99
CA ARG A 131 7.86 13.66 15.32
C ARG A 131 8.55 14.90 15.87
N ALA A 132 9.81 15.12 15.54
CA ALA A 132 10.55 16.32 15.98
C ALA A 132 10.04 17.58 15.25
N LEU A 133 9.72 17.47 13.96
CA LEU A 133 9.22 18.60 13.16
C LEU A 133 7.75 18.94 13.41
N ASN A 134 6.90 17.95 13.69
CA ASN A 134 5.45 18.16 13.79
C ASN A 134 5.03 19.25 14.81
N PRO A 135 5.63 19.34 16.01
CA PRO A 135 5.37 20.42 16.95
C PRO A 135 5.78 21.80 16.41
N MET A 136 6.88 21.87 15.65
CA MET A 136 7.35 23.14 15.06
C MET A 136 6.34 23.67 14.04
N LEU A 137 5.71 22.78 13.27
CA LEU A 137 4.72 23.12 12.25
C LEU A 137 3.48 23.82 12.81
N VAL A 138 3.07 23.51 14.04
CA VAL A 138 1.90 24.12 14.67
C VAL A 138 2.02 25.65 14.66
N THR A 139 3.18 26.17 15.06
CA THR A 139 3.47 27.61 15.08
C THR A 139 3.34 28.26 13.70
N TYR A 140 3.83 27.61 12.64
CA TYR A 140 3.74 28.14 11.28
C TYR A 140 2.32 28.05 10.72
N LEU A 141 1.57 26.99 11.06
CA LEU A 141 0.20 26.80 10.62
C LEU A 141 -0.78 27.77 11.30
N GLU A 142 -0.57 28.08 12.57
CA GLU A 142 -1.36 29.11 13.29
C GLU A 142 -1.12 30.52 12.71
N ALA A 143 0.09 30.79 12.20
CA ALA A 143 0.42 32.05 11.54
C ALA A 143 -0.08 32.14 10.08
N SER A 144 -0.59 31.05 9.52
CA SER A 144 -1.06 30.96 8.13
C SER A 144 -2.36 31.73 7.94
N ARG A 145 -2.44 32.57 6.89
CA ARG A 145 -3.62 33.41 6.64
C ARG A 145 -4.54 32.84 5.57
N ASP A 146 -3.99 32.06 4.65
CA ASP A 146 -4.73 31.52 3.51
C ASP A 146 -4.39 30.04 3.22
N LEU A 147 -5.15 29.45 2.30
CA LEU A 147 -4.95 28.05 1.92
C LEU A 147 -3.64 27.84 1.16
N CYS A 148 -3.18 28.85 0.40
CA CYS A 148 -1.96 28.75 -0.41
C CYS A 148 -0.69 28.75 0.47
N GLU A 149 -0.67 29.55 1.53
CA GLU A 149 0.35 29.56 2.56
C GLU A 149 0.34 28.25 3.33
N THR A 150 -0.83 27.76 3.71
CA THR A 150 -0.99 26.46 4.39
C THR A 150 -0.41 25.33 3.54
N ASP A 151 -0.78 25.27 2.26
CA ASP A 151 -0.25 24.31 1.30
C ASP A 151 1.28 24.44 1.14
N SER A 152 1.80 25.66 1.06
CA SER A 152 3.24 25.91 0.96
C SER A 152 3.99 25.49 2.23
N ILE A 153 3.41 25.68 3.41
CA ILE A 153 3.95 25.25 4.70
C ILE A 153 3.98 23.72 4.77
N LEU A 154 2.87 23.05 4.43
CA LEU A 154 2.78 21.60 4.47
C LEU A 154 3.73 20.93 3.46
N PHE A 155 3.81 21.47 2.25
CA PHE A 155 4.74 20.97 1.24
C PHE A 155 6.19 21.24 1.62
N GLY A 156 6.51 22.44 2.11
CA GLY A 156 7.83 22.80 2.62
C GLY A 156 8.27 21.88 3.77
N ALA A 157 7.35 21.54 4.68
CA ALA A 157 7.59 20.58 5.75
C ALA A 157 7.94 19.19 5.21
N ALA A 158 7.17 18.69 4.25
CA ALA A 158 7.43 17.39 3.65
C ALA A 158 8.76 17.38 2.87
N LEU A 159 9.11 18.49 2.22
CA LEU A 159 10.40 18.69 1.56
C LEU A 159 11.57 18.72 2.55
N ALA A 160 11.42 19.42 3.68
CA ALA A 160 12.39 19.46 4.77
C ALA A 160 12.65 18.05 5.35
N VAL A 161 11.60 17.27 5.60
CA VAL A 161 11.73 15.86 6.01
C VAL A 161 12.51 15.05 4.97
N CYS A 162 12.22 15.23 3.68
CA CYS A 162 12.98 14.55 2.61
C CYS A 162 14.47 14.93 2.64
N ARG A 163 14.80 16.20 2.87
CA ARG A 163 16.18 16.70 2.96
C ARG A 163 16.92 16.11 4.16
N ILE A 164 16.33 16.14 5.35
CA ILE A 164 16.93 15.63 6.60
C ILE A 164 17.18 14.11 6.52
N ILE A 165 16.27 13.38 5.87
CA ILE A 165 16.42 11.93 5.66
C ILE A 165 17.44 11.61 4.55
N GLY A 166 17.78 12.59 3.70
CA GLY A 166 18.63 12.39 2.53
C GLY A 166 17.90 11.69 1.38
N ALA A 167 16.58 11.79 1.31
CA ALA A 167 15.79 11.26 0.22
C ALA A 167 16.02 12.08 -1.05
N LYS A 168 16.28 11.40 -2.18
CA LYS A 168 16.52 12.06 -3.46
C LYS A 168 15.23 12.69 -3.98
N VAL A 169 15.09 13.99 -3.80
CA VAL A 169 14.00 14.80 -4.36
C VAL A 169 14.37 15.15 -5.80
N SER A 170 13.56 14.70 -6.76
CA SER A 170 13.81 14.97 -8.18
C SER A 170 13.42 16.41 -8.50
N THR A 171 14.41 17.26 -8.76
CA THR A 171 14.24 18.66 -9.21
C THR A 171 13.76 18.77 -10.65
N ALA A 172 13.84 17.69 -11.42
CA ALA A 172 13.29 17.66 -12.76
C ALA A 172 11.75 17.56 -12.69
N GLY A 173 11.06 18.64 -13.05
CA GLY A 173 9.61 18.70 -13.32
C GLY A 173 9.12 17.77 -14.44
N ARG A 174 9.94 16.82 -14.89
CA ARG A 174 9.51 15.65 -15.64
C ARG A 174 9.99 14.44 -14.88
N ALA A 175 9.03 13.77 -14.25
CA ALA A 175 9.18 12.37 -13.92
C ALA A 175 9.82 11.70 -15.14
N THR A 176 10.95 11.01 -14.92
CA THR A 176 11.23 9.82 -15.70
C THR A 176 9.94 9.02 -15.61
N GLY A 177 9.17 9.08 -16.70
CA GLY A 177 7.84 8.53 -16.71
C GLY A 177 7.93 7.13 -16.16
N HIS A 178 6.89 6.67 -15.46
CA HIS A 178 6.53 5.28 -15.65
C HIS A 178 6.66 5.05 -17.15
N SER A 179 7.70 4.31 -17.57
CA SER A 179 7.83 3.87 -18.95
C SER A 179 6.43 3.49 -19.36
N SER A 180 5.96 4.03 -20.48
CA SER A 180 4.61 3.90 -21.04
C SER A 180 4.28 2.43 -21.29
N ALA A 181 4.28 1.66 -20.21
CA ALA A 181 4.37 0.24 -20.17
C ALA A 181 2.95 -0.16 -20.49
N ILE A 182 2.80 -0.48 -21.78
CA ILE A 182 1.57 -0.93 -22.39
C ILE A 182 0.85 -1.81 -21.36
N PRO A 183 -0.35 -1.39 -20.89
CA PRO A 183 -1.07 -2.11 -19.86
C PRO A 183 -1.15 -3.59 -20.19
N ALA A 184 -1.09 -4.45 -19.17
CA ALA A 184 -1.01 -5.90 -19.37
C ALA A 184 -2.15 -6.45 -20.27
N TRP A 185 -3.36 -5.89 -20.15
CA TRP A 185 -4.49 -6.25 -21.01
C TRP A 185 -4.23 -5.92 -22.49
N ARG A 186 -3.66 -4.74 -22.78
CA ARG A 186 -3.35 -4.30 -24.15
C ARG A 186 -2.29 -5.19 -24.78
N ARG A 187 -1.27 -5.57 -24.00
CA ARG A 187 -0.25 -6.54 -24.42
C ARG A 187 -0.86 -7.90 -24.75
N ARG A 188 -1.74 -8.43 -23.88
CA ARG A 188 -2.45 -9.69 -24.13
C ARG A 188 -3.29 -9.67 -25.40
N ILE A 189 -3.98 -8.56 -25.69
CA ILE A 189 -4.75 -8.39 -26.93
C ILE A 189 -3.82 -8.36 -28.14
N GLN A 190 -2.74 -7.57 -28.09
CA GLN A 190 -1.74 -7.49 -29.16
C GLN A 190 -1.12 -8.86 -29.46
N GLU A 191 -0.78 -9.64 -28.42
CA GLU A 191 -0.25 -11.00 -28.58
C GLU A 191 -1.27 -11.95 -29.20
N ARG A 192 -2.56 -11.87 -28.80
CA ARG A 192 -3.63 -12.67 -29.40
C ARG A 192 -3.79 -12.35 -30.89
N ILE A 193 -3.80 -11.07 -31.25
CA ILE A 193 -3.88 -10.61 -32.64
C ILE A 193 -2.65 -11.09 -33.44
N ALA A 194 -1.44 -10.94 -32.88
CA ALA A 194 -0.22 -11.40 -33.53
C ALA A 194 -0.21 -12.91 -33.79
N LYS A 195 -0.62 -13.71 -32.80
CA LYS A 195 -0.78 -15.17 -32.93
C LYS A 195 -1.81 -15.53 -34.00
N ALA A 196 -2.94 -14.85 -34.04
CA ALA A 196 -3.98 -15.09 -35.04
C ALA A 196 -3.50 -14.75 -36.46
N ARG A 197 -2.81 -13.60 -36.66
CA ARG A 197 -2.19 -13.23 -37.94
C ARG A 197 -1.14 -14.25 -38.40
N ALA A 198 -0.29 -14.71 -37.48
CA ALA A 198 0.71 -15.73 -37.77
C ALA A 198 0.07 -17.07 -38.18
N LEU A 199 -1.06 -17.44 -37.56
CA LEU A 199 -1.80 -18.64 -37.92
C LEU A 199 -2.45 -18.50 -39.31
N ILE A 200 -3.08 -17.36 -39.61
CA ILE A 200 -3.63 -17.05 -40.94
C ILE A 200 -2.55 -17.22 -42.01
N GLY A 201 -1.36 -16.63 -41.82
CA GLY A 201 -0.26 -16.75 -42.76
C GLY A 201 0.16 -18.20 -43.02
N ARG A 202 0.20 -19.03 -41.97
CA ARG A 202 0.54 -20.46 -42.11
C ARG A 202 -0.56 -21.25 -42.84
N LEU A 203 -1.83 -20.95 -42.62
CA LEU A 203 -2.95 -21.58 -43.32
C LEU A 203 -2.94 -21.19 -44.82
N ILE A 204 -2.63 -19.94 -45.14
CA ILE A 204 -2.46 -19.47 -46.52
C ILE A 204 -1.29 -20.20 -47.19
N CYS A 205 -0.13 -20.28 -46.53
CA CYS A 205 1.04 -21.01 -47.06
C CYS A 205 0.71 -22.48 -47.34
N PHE A 206 -0.01 -23.16 -46.44
CA PHE A 206 -0.44 -24.54 -46.65
C PHE A 206 -1.40 -24.66 -47.85
N ARG A 207 -2.34 -23.71 -48.00
CA ARG A 207 -3.25 -23.65 -49.15
C ARG A 207 -2.51 -23.45 -50.48
N SER A 208 -1.42 -22.70 -50.49
CA SER A 208 -0.50 -22.55 -51.64
C SER A 208 0.44 -23.76 -51.84
N SER A 209 0.04 -24.96 -51.38
CA SER A 209 0.76 -26.23 -51.51
C SER A 209 2.10 -26.32 -50.75
N ASN A 210 2.34 -25.47 -49.75
CA ASN A 210 3.54 -25.59 -48.91
C ASN A 210 3.37 -26.64 -47.80
N ASN A 211 3.85 -27.85 -48.07
CA ASN A 211 3.70 -29.01 -47.20
C ASN A 211 4.87 -29.24 -46.22
N ARG A 212 5.63 -28.19 -45.88
CA ARG A 212 6.70 -28.33 -44.88
C ARG A 212 6.14 -28.88 -43.55
N PRO A 213 6.82 -29.84 -42.89
CA PRO A 213 6.31 -30.51 -41.68
C PRO A 213 5.88 -29.57 -40.55
N ARG A 214 6.58 -28.43 -40.39
CA ARG A 214 6.23 -27.40 -39.40
C ARG A 214 4.90 -26.70 -39.68
N ILE A 215 4.60 -26.47 -40.95
CA ILE A 215 3.33 -25.86 -41.38
C ILE A 215 2.22 -26.88 -41.18
N VAL A 216 2.39 -28.11 -41.69
CA VAL A 216 1.42 -29.21 -41.53
C VAL A 216 1.08 -29.47 -40.07
N ARG A 217 2.08 -29.50 -39.18
CA ARG A 217 1.86 -29.64 -37.72
C ARG A 217 1.03 -28.49 -37.16
N THR A 218 1.32 -27.25 -37.57
CA THR A 218 0.54 -26.10 -37.13
C THR A 218 -0.90 -26.19 -37.62
N VAL A 219 -1.12 -26.58 -38.88
CA VAL A 219 -2.47 -26.73 -39.43
C VAL A 219 -3.24 -27.83 -38.70
N ARG A 220 -2.63 -28.99 -38.41
CA ARG A 220 -3.28 -30.03 -37.56
C ARG A 220 -3.68 -29.51 -36.19
N MET A 221 -2.82 -28.71 -35.54
CA MET A 221 -3.15 -28.10 -34.25
C MET A 221 -4.27 -27.07 -34.37
N ALA A 222 -4.36 -26.35 -35.50
CA ALA A 222 -5.41 -25.35 -35.73
C ALA A 222 -6.81 -25.96 -35.88
N PHE A 223 -6.86 -27.21 -36.35
CA PHE A 223 -8.06 -28.04 -36.49
C PHE A 223 -8.16 -29.14 -35.40
N ALA A 224 -7.33 -29.09 -34.36
CA ALA A 224 -7.41 -30.06 -33.27
C ALA A 224 -8.79 -29.99 -32.60
N GLY A 225 -9.44 -31.14 -32.45
CA GLY A 225 -10.81 -31.24 -31.92
C GLY A 225 -11.92 -30.94 -32.93
N THR A 226 -11.58 -30.56 -34.17
CA THR A 226 -12.55 -30.55 -35.29
C THR A 226 -12.35 -31.83 -36.12
N ASN A 227 -13.43 -32.43 -36.62
CA ASN A 227 -13.40 -33.66 -37.42
C ASN A 227 -12.86 -33.44 -38.85
N VAL A 228 -11.81 -32.60 -38.99
CA VAL A 228 -11.24 -32.19 -40.27
C VAL A 228 -9.91 -32.90 -40.47
N SER A 229 -9.88 -33.83 -41.43
CA SER A 229 -8.63 -34.44 -41.88
C SER A 229 -8.01 -33.65 -43.03
N LEU A 230 -6.69 -33.48 -43.00
CA LEU A 230 -5.94 -32.74 -44.02
C LEU A 230 -5.89 -33.43 -45.39
N SER A 231 -6.29 -34.70 -45.46
CA SER A 231 -6.33 -35.49 -46.70
C SER A 231 -7.69 -35.44 -47.41
N GLN A 232 -8.67 -34.71 -46.85
CA GLN A 232 -10.01 -34.60 -47.42
C GLN A 232 -10.00 -33.67 -48.63
N PRO A 233 -10.84 -33.93 -49.66
CA PRO A 233 -10.92 -33.06 -50.84
C PRO A 233 -11.39 -31.65 -50.48
N ASP A 234 -12.25 -31.50 -49.47
CA ASP A 234 -12.84 -30.22 -49.06
C ASP A 234 -11.92 -29.38 -48.13
N ILE A 235 -10.66 -29.79 -47.96
CA ILE A 235 -9.75 -29.11 -47.03
C ILE A 235 -9.50 -27.65 -47.43
N THR A 236 -9.49 -27.34 -48.72
CA THR A 236 -9.32 -25.98 -49.25
C THR A 236 -10.44 -25.04 -48.84
N GLN A 237 -11.68 -25.52 -48.83
CA GLN A 237 -12.85 -24.79 -48.37
C GLN A 237 -12.78 -24.57 -46.85
N LYS A 238 -12.53 -25.63 -46.07
CA LYS A 238 -12.42 -25.56 -44.60
C LYS A 238 -11.27 -24.67 -44.14
N LEU A 239 -10.17 -24.62 -44.88
CA LEU A 239 -9.07 -23.67 -44.65
C LEU A 239 -9.51 -22.23 -44.84
N THR A 240 -10.35 -21.97 -45.85
CA THR A 240 -10.82 -20.62 -46.17
C THR A 240 -11.81 -20.14 -45.11
N GLU A 241 -12.78 -20.97 -44.73
CA GLU A 241 -13.69 -20.70 -43.61
C GLU A 241 -12.91 -20.38 -42.32
N ARG A 242 -11.90 -21.20 -42.00
CA ARG A 242 -11.07 -20.99 -40.80
C ARG A 242 -10.24 -19.71 -40.86
N ILE A 243 -9.76 -19.31 -42.04
CA ILE A 243 -9.05 -18.05 -42.23
C ILE A 243 -10.00 -16.87 -42.01
N ASP A 244 -11.22 -16.94 -42.54
CA ASP A 244 -12.19 -15.85 -42.45
C ASP A 244 -12.73 -15.70 -41.03
N ASP A 245 -12.98 -16.80 -40.29
CA ASP A 245 -13.25 -16.78 -38.86
C ASP A 245 -12.16 -16.02 -38.07
N LEU A 246 -10.88 -16.30 -38.36
CA LEU A 246 -9.76 -15.65 -37.67
C LEU A 246 -9.66 -14.16 -38.03
N LYS A 247 -9.97 -13.79 -39.27
CA LYS A 247 -10.04 -12.37 -39.66
C LYS A 247 -11.17 -11.65 -38.94
N GLN A 248 -12.36 -12.26 -38.87
CA GLN A 248 -13.52 -11.69 -38.17
C GLN A 248 -13.21 -11.49 -36.69
N ARG A 249 -12.55 -12.46 -36.03
CA ARG A 249 -12.13 -12.37 -34.63
C ARG A 249 -11.04 -11.34 -34.33
N ILE A 250 -10.30 -10.88 -35.35
CA ILE A 250 -9.32 -9.79 -35.20
C ILE A 250 -9.99 -8.42 -35.41
N ALA A 251 -11.04 -8.37 -36.25
CA ALA A 251 -11.74 -7.14 -36.60
C ALA A 251 -12.80 -6.73 -35.56
N ALA A 252 -13.37 -7.69 -34.83
CA ALA A 252 -14.26 -7.49 -33.69
C ALA A 252 -13.48 -7.08 -32.42
#